data_AF-A0A942CK17-F1
#
_entry.id   AF-A0A942CK17-F1
#
_cell.length_a   1.000
_cell.length_b   1.000
_cell.length_c   1.000
_cell.angle_alpha   90.00
_cell.angle_beta   90.00
_cell.angle_gamma   90.00
#
_symmetry.space_group_name_H-M   'P 1'
#
loop_
_entity.id
_entity.type
_entity.pdbx_description
1 polymer ?
#
loop_
_entity_poly.entity_id
_entity_poly.type
_entity_poly.pdbx_seq_one_letter_code
_entity_poly.pdbx_strand_id
1 'polypeptide(L)' 'MKSCKDVSYQLSTGDLAHTSLVERIGVWLHLAMCRNCRAFSRQLGAMARAARGAASATEAEPRESFEREIVERLRQR' A
#
# COMPACT_ATOMS: atom_id res chain seq x y z
N MET A 1 2.02 -2.95 26.83
CA MET A 1 1.08 -3.59 25.88
C MET A 1 0.77 -2.54 24.81
N LYS A 2 1.11 -2.75 23.53
CA LYS A 2 0.80 -1.76 22.50
C LYS A 2 -0.72 -1.64 22.33
N SER A 3 -1.23 -0.42 22.22
CA SER A 3 -2.66 -0.19 22.05
C SER A 3 -3.09 -0.54 20.63
N CYS A 4 -4.38 -0.88 20.45
CA CYS A 4 -4.94 -1.11 19.11
C CYS A 4 -4.75 0.12 18.19
N LYS A 5 -4.76 1.34 18.76
CA LYS A 5 -4.57 2.60 18.03
C LYS A 5 -3.14 2.71 17.48
N ASP A 6 -2.14 2.39 18.28
CA ASP A 6 -0.74 2.48 17.84
C ASP A 6 -0.47 1.45 16.75
N VAL A 7 -1.02 0.24 16.91
CA VAL A 7 -0.87 -0.84 15.93
C VAL A 7 -1.59 -0.51 14.62
N SER A 8 -2.82 0.00 14.67
CA SER A 8 -3.55 0.37 13.46
C SER A 8 -2.87 1.53 12.72
N TYR A 9 -2.33 2.50 13.46
CA TYR A 9 -1.55 3.60 12.90
C TYR A 9 -0.29 3.09 12.18
N GLN A 10 0.54 2.29 12.87
CA GLN A 10 1.76 1.70 12.30
C GLN A 10 1.49 0.79 11.08
N LEU A 11 0.36 0.07 11.08
CA LEU A 11 -0.06 -0.74 9.94
C LEU A 11 -0.47 0.12 8.73
N SER A 12 -1.11 1.25 8.97
CA SER A 12 -1.63 2.12 7.90
C SER A 12 -0.52 2.92 7.23
N THR A 13 0.49 3.34 8.00
CA THR A 13 1.63 4.10 7.48
C THR A 13 2.67 3.24 6.76
N GLY A 14 2.59 1.90 6.87
CA GLY A 14 3.59 0.99 6.29
C GLY A 14 4.95 1.04 7.00
N ASP A 15 5.02 1.73 8.14
CA ASP A 15 6.26 2.10 8.84
C ASP A 15 6.97 0.91 9.51
N LEU A 16 6.34 -0.27 9.48
CA LEU A 16 6.92 -1.53 9.96
C LEU A 16 8.19 -1.96 9.21
N ALA A 17 8.45 -1.41 8.03
CA ALA A 17 9.67 -1.67 7.26
C ALA A 17 10.90 -0.91 7.80
N HIS A 18 10.70 0.27 8.41
CA HIS A 18 11.78 1.14 8.90
C HIS A 18 11.93 1.13 10.44
N THR A 19 11.04 0.44 11.15
CA THR A 19 11.01 0.36 12.61
C THR A 19 12.04 -0.63 13.16
N SER A 20 12.39 -0.48 14.45
CA SER A 20 13.29 -1.40 15.15
C SER A 20 12.70 -2.82 15.26
N LEU A 21 13.55 -3.86 15.27
CA LEU A 21 13.11 -5.27 15.36
C LEU A 21 12.17 -5.52 16.57
N VAL A 22 12.37 -4.81 17.68
CA VAL A 22 11.56 -4.90 18.89
C VAL A 22 10.12 -4.43 18.64
N GLU A 23 9.95 -3.33 17.91
CA GLU A 23 8.62 -2.81 17.58
C GLU A 23 7.86 -3.74 16.65
N ARG A 24 8.58 -4.35 15.70
CA ARG A 24 8.01 -5.35 14.79
C ARG A 24 7.51 -6.57 15.54
N ILE A 25 8.25 -7.06 16.53
CA ILE A 25 7.82 -8.15 17.42
C ILE A 25 6.60 -7.72 18.24
N GLY A 26 6.59 -6.49 18.77
CA GLY A 26 5.47 -5.96 19.54
C GLY A 26 4.16 -5.91 18.74
N VAL A 27 4.21 -5.49 17.47
CA VAL A 27 3.05 -5.51 16.57
C VAL A 27 2.62 -6.95 16.25
N TRP A 28 3.56 -7.85 15.98
CA TRP A 28 3.24 -9.26 15.70
C TRP A 28 2.54 -9.93 16.87
N LEU A 29 3.03 -9.72 18.10
CA LEU A 29 2.39 -10.20 19.33
C LEU A 29 0.96 -9.65 19.47
N HIS A 30 0.76 -8.35 19.22
CA HIS A 30 -0.57 -7.76 19.29
C HIS A 30 -1.53 -8.36 18.24
N LEU A 31 -1.05 -8.62 17.01
CA LEU A 31 -1.84 -9.29 15.97
C LEU A 31 -2.16 -10.76 16.30
N ALA A 32 -1.30 -11.42 17.08
CA ALA A 32 -1.53 -12.77 17.57
C ALA A 32 -2.67 -12.83 18.63
N MET A 33 -2.85 -11.74 19.39
CA MET A 33 -3.84 -11.68 20.48
C MET A 33 -5.14 -10.96 20.08
N CYS A 34 -5.07 -9.94 19.22
CA CYS A 34 -6.19 -9.08 18.87
C CYS A 34 -6.81 -9.45 17.51
N ARG A 35 -8.04 -9.98 17.54
CA ARG A 35 -8.80 -10.34 16.33
C ARG A 35 -9.09 -9.14 15.42
N ASN A 36 -9.37 -7.97 16.00
CA ASN A 36 -9.72 -6.77 15.24
C ASN A 36 -8.52 -6.24 14.45
N CYS A 37 -7.35 -6.12 15.10
CA CYS A 37 -6.14 -5.68 14.41
C CYS A 37 -5.70 -6.70 13.34
N ARG A 38 -5.92 -8.00 13.57
CA ARG A 38 -5.69 -9.04 12.56
C ARG A 38 -6.61 -8.88 11.35
N ALA A 39 -7.90 -8.63 11.56
CA ALA A 39 -8.85 -8.39 10.48
C ALA A 39 -8.48 -7.13 9.68
N PHE A 40 -8.13 -6.05 10.37
CA PHE A 40 -7.69 -4.80 9.76
C PHE A 40 -6.43 -4.98 8.89
N SER A 41 -5.41 -5.67 9.41
CA SER A 41 -4.19 -5.99 8.64
C SER A 41 -4.50 -6.79 7.37
N ARG A 42 -5.43 -7.75 7.44
CA ARG A 42 -5.88 -8.51 6.25
C ARG A 42 -6.60 -7.62 5.23
N GLN A 43 -7.45 -6.69 5.67
CA GLN A 43 -8.14 -5.74 4.82
C GLN A 43 -7.16 -4.81 4.11
N LEU A 44 -6.23 -4.20 4.86
CA LEU A 44 -5.16 -3.38 4.29
C LEU A 44 -4.33 -4.15 3.26
N GLY A 45 -3.96 -5.40 3.55
CA GLY A 45 -3.23 -6.25 2.60
C GLY A 45 -4.01 -6.52 1.31
N ALA A 46 -5.33 -6.71 1.40
CA ALA A 46 -6.19 -6.86 0.22
C ALA A 46 -6.27 -5.58 -0.61
N MET A 47 -6.47 -4.42 0.05
CA MET A 47 -6.50 -3.11 -0.61
C MET A 47 -5.17 -2.81 -1.30
N ALA A 48 -4.05 -3.04 -0.62
CA ALA A 48 -2.71 -2.82 -1.19
C ALA A 48 -2.43 -3.71 -2.41
N ARG A 49 -2.91 -4.98 -2.41
CA ARG A 49 -2.80 -5.85 -3.59
C ARG A 49 -3.67 -5.35 -4.75
N ALA A 50 -4.91 -4.95 -4.48
CA ALA A 50 -5.79 -4.41 -5.50
C ALA A 50 -5.21 -3.12 -6.11
N ALA A 51 -4.70 -2.22 -5.28
CA ALA A 51 -4.05 -0.98 -5.71
C ALA A 51 -2.80 -1.26 -6.58
N ARG A 52 -1.95 -2.22 -6.17
CA ARG A 52 -0.80 -2.61 -6.99
C ARG A 52 -1.20 -3.25 -8.31
N GLY A 53 -2.26 -4.07 -8.33
CA GLY A 53 -2.80 -4.64 -9.57
C GLY A 53 -3.29 -3.55 -10.54
N ALA A 54 -3.98 -2.54 -10.03
CA ALA A 54 -4.40 -1.38 -10.82
C ALA A 54 -3.20 -0.53 -11.31
N ALA A 55 -2.19 -0.33 -10.45
CA ALA A 55 -0.96 0.36 -10.84
C ALA A 55 -0.22 -0.38 -11.95
N SER A 56 -0.06 -1.70 -11.85
CA SER A 56 0.59 -2.50 -12.89
C SER A 56 -0.16 -2.49 -14.24
N ALA A 57 -1.48 -2.32 -14.23
CA ALA A 57 -2.25 -2.11 -15.45
C ALA A 57 -2.04 -0.70 -16.06
N THR A 58 -1.62 0.27 -15.23
CA THR A 58 -1.34 1.65 -15.64
C THR A 58 0.11 1.82 -16.10
N GLU A 59 1.05 1.07 -15.52
CA GLU A 59 2.48 1.02 -15.89
C GLU A 59 2.75 0.18 -17.16
N ALA A 60 1.72 -0.25 -17.87
CA ALA A 60 1.89 -0.82 -19.20
C ALA A 60 2.62 0.20 -20.09
N GLU A 61 3.61 -0.26 -20.86
CA GLU A 61 4.31 0.59 -21.81
C GLU A 61 3.27 1.35 -22.66
N PRO A 62 3.37 2.69 -22.74
CA PRO A 62 2.52 3.46 -23.61
C PRO A 62 2.60 2.89 -25.03
N ARG A 63 1.47 2.86 -25.74
CA ARG A 63 1.46 2.43 -27.15
C ARG A 63 2.46 3.28 -27.92
N GLU A 64 3.16 2.70 -28.89
CA GLU A 64 4.16 3.40 -29.71
C GLU A 64 3.62 4.70 -30.36
N SER A 65 2.31 4.78 -30.58
CA SER A 65 1.61 5.95 -31.11
C SER A 65 1.36 7.09 -30.10
N PHE A 66 1.56 6.85 -28.80
CA PHE A 66 1.19 7.76 -27.72
C PHE A 66 1.93 9.10 -27.80
N GLU A 67 3.24 9.07 -28.09
CA GLU A 67 4.04 10.29 -28.24
C GLU A 67 3.56 11.15 -29.42
N ARG A 68 3.26 10.51 -30.56
CA ARG A 68 2.75 11.21 -31.75
C ARG A 68 1.42 11.90 -31.45
N GLU A 69 0.52 11.21 -30.75
CA GLU A 69 -0.80 11.73 -30.40
C GLU A 69 -0.73 12.94 -29.44
N ILE A 70 0.21 12.93 -28.49
CA ILE A 70 0.45 14.08 -27.60
C ILE A 70 0.94 15.29 -28.40
N VAL A 71 1.95 15.10 -29.27
CA VAL A 71 2.51 16.18 -30.09
C VAL A 71 1.44 16.79 -31.00
N GLU A 72 0.56 15.97 -31.55
CA GLU A 72 -0.51 16.41 -32.44
C GLU A 72 -1.59 17.23 -31.71
N ARG A 73 -1.98 16.81 -30.49
CA ARG A 73 -2.89 17.60 -29.64
C ARG A 73 -2.28 18.93 -29.19
N LEU A 74 -0.99 18.95 -28.85
CA LEU A 74 -0.31 20.18 -28.44
C LEU A 74 -0.14 21.18 -29.58
N ARG A 75 -0.07 20.71 -30.84
CA ARG A 75 -0.03 21.57 -32.04
C ARG A 75 -1.39 22.17 -32.41
N GLN A 76 -2.50 21.54 -32.02
CA GLN A 76 -3.86 21.98 -32.33
C GLN A 76 -4.42 23.00 -31.32
N ARG A 77 -3.62 23.41 -30.34
CA ARG A 77 -3.97 24.38 -29.29
C ARG A 77 -3.13 25.64 -29.41
#